data_AF-A0A7S2ESW2-F1
#
_entry.id   AF-A0A7S2ESW2-F1
#
_cell.length_a   1.000
_cell.length_b   1.000
_cell.length_c   1.000
_cell.angle_alpha   90.00
_cell.angle_beta   90.00
_cell.angle_gamma   90.00
#
_symmetry.space_group_name_H-M   'P 1'
#
loop_
_entity.id
_entity.type
_entity.pdbx_description
1 polymer ?
#
loop_
_entity_poly.entity_id
_entity_poly.type
_entity_poly.pdbx_seq_one_letter_code
_entity_poly.pdbx_strand_id
1 'polypeptide(L)'
;DDLKKKSCPLQVKAPVEEFSGKCCVLLQAYIGNARVNGFTLISDTNYIASNAGRVARALFEMCLKRGLAGAATRLLRIAKSVDSRIWWFQTPLRQFPGEIPPNALKALESRKLGEESGMGSLDATVSLLDMQPKEVGQLCHWYRGGDKIQKLVRMLPRLEIACKVQPVTRGILRFQ
;
A
#
# COMPACT_ATOMS: atom_id res chain seq x y z
N ASP A 1 -11.87 13.16 17.22
CA ASP A 1 -10.84 12.15 17.62
C ASP A 1 -11.09 10.70 17.22
N ASP A 2 -12.34 10.22 17.16
CA ASP A 2 -12.62 8.81 16.85
C ASP A 2 -12.12 8.34 15.48
N LEU A 3 -12.24 9.18 14.46
CA LEU A 3 -11.74 8.88 13.11
C LEU A 3 -10.21 8.74 13.11
N LYS A 4 -9.50 9.57 13.88
CA LYS A 4 -8.04 9.50 14.05
C LYS A 4 -7.64 8.18 14.70
N LYS A 5 -8.31 7.78 15.79
CA LYS A 5 -7.98 6.54 16.51
C LYS A 5 -8.27 5.26 15.70
N LYS A 6 -9.36 5.24 14.93
CA LYS A 6 -9.82 4.03 14.23
C LYS A 6 -9.29 3.88 12.80
N SER A 7 -8.97 4.98 12.13
CA SER A 7 -8.78 5.01 10.67
C SER A 7 -7.44 5.60 10.21
N CYS A 8 -6.59 6.03 11.14
CA CYS A 8 -5.26 6.57 10.82
C CYS A 8 -4.16 5.59 11.25
N PRO A 9 -3.62 4.77 10.32
CA PRO A 9 -2.51 3.88 10.61
C PRO A 9 -1.18 4.62 10.85
N LEU A 10 -1.05 5.85 10.36
CA LEU A 10 0.16 6.67 10.51
C LEU A 10 -0.06 7.76 11.56
N GLN A 11 0.96 7.98 12.38
CA GLN A 11 0.92 9.03 13.39
C GLN A 11 0.76 10.41 12.75
N VAL A 12 -0.28 11.13 13.17
CA VAL A 12 -0.51 12.53 12.79
C VAL A 12 0.24 13.42 13.78
N LYS A 13 1.23 14.17 13.29
CA LYS A 13 2.06 15.06 14.12
C LYS A 13 1.35 16.35 14.53
N ALA A 14 0.47 16.87 13.68
CA ALA A 14 -0.29 18.08 13.96
C ALA A 14 -1.56 17.80 14.80
N PRO A 15 -1.99 18.74 15.65
CA PRO A 15 -3.31 18.71 16.29
C PRO A 15 -4.45 18.62 15.26
N VAL A 16 -5.56 17.97 15.60
CA VAL A 16 -6.68 17.75 14.66
C VAL A 16 -7.46 19.04 14.41
N GLU A 17 -7.38 19.96 15.34
CA GLU A 17 -7.95 21.31 15.33
C GLU A 17 -7.26 22.19 14.28
N GLU A 18 -6.00 21.91 13.96
CA GLU A 18 -5.28 22.57 12.90
C GLU A 18 -5.67 22.02 11.52
N PHE A 19 -5.65 22.89 10.51
CA PHE A 19 -5.92 22.51 9.13
C PHE A 19 -5.03 21.36 8.64
N SER A 20 -3.74 21.39 8.99
CA SER A 20 -2.75 20.37 8.64
C SER A 20 -3.09 18.99 9.24
N GLY A 21 -3.52 18.94 10.50
CA GLY A 21 -3.92 17.71 11.16
C GLY A 21 -5.24 17.17 10.64
N LYS A 22 -6.23 18.04 10.41
CA LYS A 22 -7.48 17.68 9.73
C LYS A 22 -7.23 17.05 8.36
N CYS A 23 -6.41 17.70 7.52
CA CYS A 23 -6.07 17.17 6.20
C CYS A 23 -5.39 15.80 6.28
N CYS A 24 -4.45 15.61 7.21
CA CYS A 24 -3.79 14.32 7.43
C CYS A 24 -4.80 13.23 7.81
N VAL A 25 -5.71 13.51 8.75
CA VAL A 25 -6.72 12.53 9.20
C VAL A 25 -7.68 12.16 8.08
N LEU A 26 -8.19 13.15 7.33
CA LEU A 26 -9.13 12.90 6.23
C LEU A 26 -8.47 12.15 5.07
N LEU A 27 -7.22 12.46 4.74
CA LEU A 27 -6.48 11.72 3.72
C LEU A 27 -6.26 10.26 4.13
N GLN A 28 -5.87 10.02 5.38
CA GLN A 28 -5.70 8.66 5.88
C GLN A 28 -7.03 7.87 5.90
N ALA A 29 -8.11 8.52 6.33
CA ALA A 29 -9.46 7.95 6.29
C ALA A 29 -9.90 7.60 4.86
N TYR A 30 -9.59 8.47 3.88
CA TYR A 30 -9.87 8.23 2.47
C TYR A 30 -9.16 6.97 1.93
N ILE A 31 -7.84 6.86 2.18
CA ILE A 31 -7.02 5.70 1.76
C ILE A 31 -7.52 4.44 2.47
N GLY A 32 -7.84 4.51 3.76
CA GLY A 32 -8.33 3.39 4.56
C GLY A 32 -9.77 2.94 4.26
N ASN A 33 -10.46 3.58 3.29
CA ASN A 33 -11.89 3.35 3.01
C ASN A 33 -12.78 3.52 4.26
N ALA A 34 -12.41 4.42 5.17
CA ALA A 34 -13.19 4.68 6.37
C ALA A 34 -14.45 5.49 6.05
N ARG A 35 -15.53 5.20 6.77
CA ARG A 35 -16.77 5.95 6.66
C ARG A 35 -16.61 7.30 7.36
N VAL A 36 -16.63 8.38 6.58
CA VAL A 36 -16.67 9.75 7.09
C VAL A 36 -18.14 10.19 7.14
N ASN A 37 -18.57 10.66 8.32
CA ASN A 37 -19.93 11.17 8.52
C ASN A 37 -19.89 12.70 8.64
N GLY A 38 -20.96 13.36 8.17
CA GLY A 38 -21.07 14.82 8.18
C GLY A 38 -20.79 15.42 6.80
N PHE A 39 -21.74 16.20 6.29
CA PHE A 39 -21.70 16.75 4.93
C PHE A 39 -20.43 17.55 4.64
N THR A 40 -20.04 18.41 5.59
CA THR A 40 -18.83 19.25 5.47
C THR A 40 -17.55 18.41 5.39
N LEU A 41 -17.42 17.40 6.25
CA LEU A 41 -16.25 16.51 6.26
C LEU A 41 -16.16 15.64 5.00
N ILE A 42 -17.29 15.20 4.45
CA ILE A 42 -17.34 14.46 3.19
C ILE A 42 -16.84 15.36 2.04
N SER A 43 -17.32 16.61 1.99
CA SER A 43 -16.88 17.60 1.00
C SER A 43 -15.36 17.84 1.08
N ASP A 44 -14.85 18.09 2.30
CA ASP A 44 -13.41 18.30 2.53
C ASP A 44 -12.58 17.07 2.12
N THR A 45 -13.06 15.87 2.44
CA THR A 45 -12.37 14.61 2.09
C THR A 45 -12.27 14.46 0.57
N ASN A 46 -13.34 14.74 -0.17
CA ASN A 46 -13.37 14.66 -1.63
C ASN A 46 -12.43 15.69 -2.26
N TYR A 47 -12.42 16.92 -1.72
CA TYR A 47 -11.48 17.95 -2.17
C TYR A 47 -10.03 17.54 -1.95
N ILE A 48 -9.69 17.00 -0.77
CA ILE A 48 -8.35 16.50 -0.48
C ILE A 48 -7.99 15.33 -1.40
N ALA A 49 -8.87 14.34 -1.55
CA ALA A 49 -8.62 13.15 -2.35
C ALA A 49 -8.35 13.45 -3.83
N SER A 50 -9.12 14.36 -4.42
CA SER A 50 -8.96 14.77 -5.83
C SER A 50 -7.63 15.47 -6.13
N ASN A 51 -7.04 16.14 -5.13
CA ASN A 51 -5.78 16.86 -5.28
C ASN A 51 -4.56 16.06 -4.78
N ALA A 52 -4.73 15.21 -3.77
CA ALA A 52 -3.63 14.53 -3.08
C ALA A 52 -2.76 13.69 -4.02
N GLY A 53 -3.35 13.01 -5.01
CA GLY A 53 -2.59 12.21 -5.98
C GLY A 53 -1.64 13.06 -6.83
N ARG A 54 -2.08 14.24 -7.29
CA ARG A 54 -1.25 15.16 -8.08
C ARG A 54 -0.15 15.79 -7.22
N VAL A 55 -0.48 16.22 -6.01
CA VAL A 55 0.48 16.79 -5.05
C VAL A 55 1.55 15.76 -4.68
N ALA A 56 1.16 14.53 -4.36
CA ALA A 56 2.10 13.47 -4.00
C ALA A 56 3.05 13.11 -5.16
N ARG A 57 2.54 13.06 -6.41
CA ARG A 57 3.37 12.82 -7.60
C ARG A 57 4.35 13.97 -7.87
N ALA A 58 3.90 15.21 -7.76
CA ALA A 58 4.77 16.38 -7.93
C ALA A 58 5.92 16.37 -6.91
N LEU A 59 5.62 16.09 -5.64
CA LEU A 59 6.64 15.96 -4.59
C LEU A 59 7.60 14.79 -4.87
N PHE A 60 7.08 13.65 -5.34
CA PHE A 60 7.89 12.51 -5.74
C PHE A 60 8.89 12.88 -6.84
N GLU A 61 8.44 13.55 -7.90
CA GLU A 61 9.31 13.98 -9.01
C GLU A 61 10.36 14.99 -8.56
N MET A 62 10.01 15.94 -7.68
CA MET A 62 10.97 16.87 -7.08
C MET A 62 12.06 16.14 -6.29
N CYS A 63 11.68 15.16 -5.46
CA CYS A 63 12.63 14.35 -4.70
C CYS A 63 13.51 13.49 -5.61
N LEU A 64 12.94 12.93 -6.67
CA LEU A 64 13.67 12.10 -7.64
C LEU A 64 14.73 12.93 -8.38
N LYS A 65 14.37 14.12 -8.87
CA LYS A 65 15.29 15.05 -9.55
C LYS A 65 16.44 15.53 -8.65
N ARG A 66 16.21 15.57 -7.32
CA ARG A 66 17.22 15.95 -6.33
C ARG A 66 18.07 14.77 -5.82
N GLY A 67 17.85 13.54 -6.31
CA GLY A 67 18.57 12.36 -5.84
C GLY A 67 18.18 11.90 -4.42
N LEU A 68 17.04 12.34 -3.89
CA LEU A 68 16.58 11.99 -2.54
C LEU A 68 15.81 10.66 -2.55
N ALA A 69 16.52 9.55 -2.80
CA ALA A 69 15.93 8.22 -3.02
C ALA A 69 14.94 7.80 -1.91
N GLY A 70 15.31 7.94 -0.64
CA GLY A 70 14.45 7.55 0.49
C GLY A 70 13.18 8.39 0.62
N ALA A 71 13.20 9.67 0.23
CA ALA A 71 12.01 10.51 0.21
C ALA A 71 11.13 10.19 -1.01
N ALA A 72 11.75 10.03 -2.19
CA ALA A 72 11.05 9.66 -3.42
C ALA A 72 10.29 8.34 -3.25
N THR A 73 10.91 7.30 -2.70
CA THR A 73 10.25 5.99 -2.47
C THR A 73 9.03 6.12 -1.56
N ARG A 74 9.11 6.92 -0.48
CA ARG A 74 7.97 7.14 0.43
C ARG A 74 6.83 7.91 -0.23
N LEU A 75 7.14 8.95 -0.99
CA LEU A 75 6.14 9.75 -1.71
C LEU A 75 5.46 8.95 -2.81
N LEU A 76 6.20 8.09 -3.53
CA LEU A 76 5.63 7.18 -4.52
C LEU A 76 4.65 6.19 -3.88
N ARG A 77 4.98 5.65 -2.70
CA ARG A 77 4.06 4.78 -1.94
C ARG A 77 2.78 5.53 -1.58
N ILE A 78 2.88 6.76 -1.08
CA ILE A 78 1.71 7.60 -0.78
C ILE A 78 0.88 7.85 -2.03
N ALA A 79 1.50 8.24 -3.15
CA ALA A 79 0.79 8.47 -4.41
C ALA A 79 -0.01 7.23 -4.85
N LYS A 80 0.64 6.06 -4.89
CA LYS A 80 -0.02 4.79 -5.20
C LYS A 80 -1.16 4.47 -4.24
N SER A 81 -0.98 4.73 -2.94
CA SER A 81 -2.01 4.49 -1.93
C SER A 81 -3.22 5.41 -2.07
N VAL A 82 -3.02 6.67 -2.46
CA VAL A 82 -4.11 7.60 -2.75
C VAL A 82 -4.91 7.14 -3.96
N ASP A 83 -4.23 6.76 -5.04
CA ASP A 83 -4.90 6.34 -6.28
C ASP A 83 -5.70 5.04 -6.11
N SER A 84 -5.08 4.05 -5.46
CA SER A 84 -5.67 2.71 -5.31
C SER A 84 -6.58 2.58 -4.08
N ARG A 85 -6.53 3.56 -3.15
CA ARG A 85 -7.17 3.49 -1.83
C ARG A 85 -6.79 2.21 -1.06
N ILE A 86 -5.50 1.87 -1.11
CA ILE A 86 -4.90 0.70 -0.46
C ILE A 86 -3.58 1.14 0.18
N TRP A 87 -3.36 0.78 1.43
CA TRP A 87 -2.08 1.04 2.11
C TRP A 87 -0.99 0.08 1.63
N TRP A 88 0.26 0.55 1.55
CA TRP A 88 1.41 -0.29 1.12
C TRP A 88 1.73 -1.46 2.06
N PHE A 89 1.19 -1.47 3.29
CA PHE A 89 1.30 -2.59 4.23
C PHE A 89 0.10 -3.56 4.15
N GLN A 90 -0.97 -3.20 3.43
CA GLN A 90 -2.10 -4.08 3.14
C GLN A 90 -1.81 -4.99 1.94
N THR A 91 -2.52 -6.13 1.86
CA THR A 91 -2.27 -7.09 0.78
C THR A 91 -2.59 -6.47 -0.58
N PRO A 92 -1.69 -6.61 -1.60
CA PRO A 92 -1.97 -6.16 -2.96
C PRO A 92 -3.17 -6.87 -3.58
N LEU A 93 -3.66 -7.98 -3.01
CA LEU A 93 -4.88 -8.64 -3.45
C LEU A 93 -6.14 -7.75 -3.31
N ARG A 94 -6.08 -6.68 -2.50
CA ARG A 94 -7.15 -5.68 -2.43
C ARG A 94 -7.43 -4.95 -3.75
N GLN A 95 -6.50 -4.99 -4.71
CA GLN A 95 -6.72 -4.39 -6.03
C GLN A 95 -7.71 -5.15 -6.91
N PHE A 96 -8.15 -6.35 -6.49
CA PHE A 96 -9.18 -7.15 -7.15
C PHE A 96 -10.52 -7.01 -6.40
N PRO A 97 -11.28 -5.93 -6.61
CA PRO A 97 -12.51 -5.68 -5.87
C PRO A 97 -13.55 -6.78 -6.15
N GLY A 98 -14.20 -7.29 -5.09
CA GLY A 98 -15.25 -8.30 -5.20
C GLY A 98 -14.74 -9.75 -5.38
N GLU A 99 -13.47 -9.94 -5.71
CA GLU A 99 -12.93 -11.29 -5.96
C GLU A 99 -12.69 -12.10 -4.69
N ILE A 100 -12.32 -11.43 -3.60
CA ILE A 100 -12.00 -12.02 -2.30
C ILE A 100 -12.90 -11.43 -1.22
N PRO A 101 -13.54 -12.25 -0.36
CA PRO A 101 -14.33 -11.77 0.76
C PRO A 101 -13.51 -10.87 1.72
N PRO A 102 -14.10 -9.79 2.28
CA PRO A 102 -13.39 -8.89 3.19
C PRO A 102 -12.79 -9.57 4.43
N ASN A 103 -13.44 -10.62 4.95
CA ASN A 103 -12.95 -11.39 6.09
C ASN A 103 -11.67 -12.17 5.73
N ALA A 104 -11.62 -12.74 4.52
CA ALA A 104 -10.43 -13.44 4.03
C ALA A 104 -9.26 -12.47 3.80
N LEU A 105 -9.52 -11.28 3.23
CA LEU A 105 -8.51 -10.23 3.09
C LEU A 105 -7.96 -9.79 4.46
N LYS A 106 -8.83 -9.59 5.45
CA LYS A 106 -8.41 -9.24 6.81
C LYS A 106 -7.59 -10.36 7.47
N ALA A 107 -7.97 -11.63 7.27
CA ALA A 107 -7.21 -12.76 7.77
C ALA A 107 -5.79 -12.79 7.18
N LEU A 108 -5.66 -12.59 5.86
CA LEU A 108 -4.37 -12.50 5.16
C LEU A 108 -3.51 -11.34 5.68
N GLU A 109 -4.12 -10.19 6.00
CA GLU A 109 -3.42 -9.01 6.52
C GLU A 109 -3.08 -9.10 8.01
N SER A 110 -3.92 -9.78 8.80
CA SER A 110 -3.67 -10.02 10.22
C SER A 110 -2.44 -10.90 10.45
N ARG A 111 -2.12 -11.73 9.45
CA ARG A 111 -0.86 -12.44 9.36
C ARG A 111 0.22 -11.42 9.01
N LYS A 112 0.69 -10.68 10.01
CA LYS A 112 1.92 -9.88 9.96
C LYS A 112 3.13 -10.81 9.78
N LEU A 113 3.27 -11.41 8.61
CA LEU A 113 4.50 -12.13 8.21
C LEU A 113 5.71 -11.20 8.05
N GLY A 114 5.49 -9.89 8.14
CA GLY A 114 6.45 -8.86 7.71
C GLY A 114 6.99 -7.93 8.78
N GLU A 115 6.37 -7.79 9.95
CA GLU A 115 6.91 -6.87 10.96
C GLU A 115 8.12 -7.45 11.71
N GLU A 116 8.13 -8.77 11.99
CA GLU A 116 9.25 -9.43 12.66
C GLU A 116 10.37 -9.85 11.69
N SER A 117 10.06 -9.99 10.40
CA SER A 117 10.97 -10.54 9.36
C SER A 117 11.51 -9.50 8.37
N GLY A 118 11.03 -8.24 8.43
CA GLY A 118 11.34 -7.21 7.43
C GLY A 118 10.75 -7.48 6.03
N MET A 119 9.86 -8.47 5.90
CA MET A 119 9.26 -8.90 4.64
C MET A 119 8.11 -7.96 4.22
N GLY A 120 8.10 -7.49 2.97
CA GLY A 120 7.05 -6.59 2.48
C GLY A 120 5.70 -7.29 2.33
N SER A 121 4.60 -6.52 2.26
CA SER A 121 3.25 -7.07 2.04
C SER A 121 3.12 -7.84 0.72
N LEU A 122 3.89 -7.43 -0.29
CA LEU A 122 3.98 -8.15 -1.57
C LEU A 122 4.63 -9.53 -1.40
N ASP A 123 5.77 -9.60 -0.71
CA ASP A 123 6.52 -10.85 -0.51
C ASP A 123 5.69 -11.86 0.30
N ALA A 124 5.01 -11.39 1.35
CA ALA A 124 4.07 -12.17 2.13
C ALA A 124 2.93 -12.74 1.25
N THR A 125 2.44 -11.96 0.30
CA THR A 125 1.39 -12.39 -0.64
C THR A 125 1.92 -13.41 -1.66
N VAL A 126 3.15 -13.23 -2.14
CA VAL A 126 3.80 -14.15 -3.07
C VAL A 126 4.05 -15.51 -2.42
N SER A 127 4.41 -15.55 -1.12
CA SER A 127 4.61 -16.81 -0.38
C SER A 127 3.38 -17.74 -0.35
N LEU A 128 2.19 -17.23 -0.67
CA LEU A 128 0.97 -18.05 -0.79
C LEU A 128 1.03 -19.01 -1.99
N LEU A 129 1.93 -18.77 -2.96
CA LEU A 129 2.15 -19.66 -4.10
C LEU A 129 2.93 -20.92 -3.73
N ASP A 130 3.70 -20.89 -2.64
CA ASP A 130 4.49 -22.02 -2.17
C ASP A 130 3.66 -23.01 -1.33
N MET A 131 2.45 -22.59 -0.93
CA MET A 131 1.52 -23.39 -0.13
C MET A 131 0.57 -24.19 -1.02
N GLN A 132 -0.03 -25.25 -0.47
CA GLN A 132 -1.11 -25.95 -1.14
C GLN A 132 -2.39 -25.08 -1.13
N PRO A 133 -3.25 -25.14 -2.16
CA PRO A 133 -4.48 -24.34 -2.21
C PRO A 133 -5.39 -24.55 -0.99
N LYS A 134 -5.46 -25.78 -0.46
CA LYS A 134 -6.22 -26.10 0.76
C LYS A 134 -5.69 -25.34 1.98
N GLU A 135 -4.37 -25.23 2.12
CA GLU A 135 -3.70 -24.52 3.21
C GLU A 135 -3.98 -23.01 3.11
N VAL A 136 -3.89 -22.44 1.90
CA VAL A 136 -4.24 -21.03 1.64
C VAL A 136 -5.70 -20.76 2.01
N GLY A 137 -6.61 -21.65 1.62
CA GLY A 137 -8.04 -21.55 1.95
C GLY A 137 -8.30 -21.63 3.46
N GLN A 138 -7.64 -22.55 4.16
CA GLN A 138 -7.73 -22.66 5.62
C GLN A 138 -7.18 -21.41 6.32
N LEU A 139 -6.04 -20.90 5.85
CA LEU A 139 -5.35 -19.74 6.40
C LEU A 139 -6.19 -18.47 6.35
N CYS A 140 -6.92 -18.25 5.25
CA CYS A 140 -7.79 -17.09 5.10
C CYS A 140 -9.23 -17.32 5.59
N HIS A 141 -9.49 -18.45 6.28
CA HIS A 141 -10.84 -18.89 6.67
C HIS A 141 -11.84 -18.94 5.51
N TRP A 142 -11.34 -19.21 4.30
CA TRP A 142 -12.11 -19.36 3.08
C TRP A 142 -11.65 -20.61 2.32
N TYR A 143 -12.01 -21.77 2.88
CA TYR A 143 -11.55 -23.10 2.46
C TYR A 143 -11.69 -23.38 0.96
N ARG A 144 -12.76 -22.90 0.31
CA ARG A 144 -13.00 -23.08 -1.14
C ARG A 144 -12.28 -22.06 -2.02
N GLY A 145 -11.69 -21.03 -1.44
CA GLY A 145 -11.13 -19.89 -2.18
C GLY A 145 -9.62 -19.93 -2.40
N GLY A 146 -8.91 -20.92 -1.86
CA GLY A 146 -7.45 -20.99 -1.97
C GLY A 146 -6.94 -21.01 -3.41
N ASP A 147 -7.55 -21.81 -4.28
CA ASP A 147 -7.21 -21.85 -5.72
C ASP A 147 -7.41 -20.49 -6.39
N LYS A 148 -8.50 -19.80 -6.03
CA LYS A 148 -8.83 -18.48 -6.56
C LYS A 148 -7.81 -17.44 -6.09
N ILE A 149 -7.44 -17.46 -4.80
CA ILE A 149 -6.40 -16.58 -4.27
C ILE A 149 -5.09 -16.79 -5.03
N GLN A 150 -4.62 -18.03 -5.19
CA GLN A 150 -3.37 -18.29 -5.90
C GLN A 150 -3.43 -17.84 -7.37
N LYS A 151 -4.58 -18.01 -8.05
CA LYS A 151 -4.77 -17.46 -9.41
C LYS A 151 -4.61 -15.94 -9.42
N LEU A 152 -5.20 -15.23 -8.46
CA LEU A 152 -5.06 -13.77 -8.34
C LEU A 152 -3.61 -13.35 -8.03
N VAL A 153 -2.91 -14.08 -7.16
CA VAL A 153 -1.49 -13.82 -6.86
C VAL A 153 -0.63 -13.96 -8.11
N ARG A 154 -0.88 -14.96 -8.97
CA ARG A 154 -0.16 -15.13 -10.26
C ARG A 154 -0.40 -14.01 -11.27
N MET A 155 -1.50 -13.26 -11.16
CA MET A 155 -1.78 -12.10 -12.02
C MET A 155 -1.04 -10.83 -11.57
N LEU A 156 -0.45 -10.84 -10.38
CA LEU A 156 0.31 -9.69 -9.91
C LEU A 156 1.59 -9.52 -10.74
N PRO A 157 1.90 -8.29 -11.21
CA PRO A 157 3.11 -8.05 -11.97
C PRO A 157 4.35 -8.27 -11.09
N ARG A 158 5.19 -9.23 -11.49
CA ARG A 158 6.48 -9.54 -10.88
C ARG A 158 7.58 -9.35 -11.92
N LEU A 159 8.63 -8.65 -11.53
CA LEU A 159 9.82 -8.45 -12.36
C LEU A 159 10.98 -9.18 -11.70
N GLU A 160 11.58 -10.10 -12.42
CA GLU A 160 12.85 -10.71 -12.05
C GLU A 160 13.95 -9.98 -12.81
N ILE A 161 14.78 -9.26 -12.07
CA ILE A 161 15.83 -8.41 -12.64
C ILE A 161 17.16 -9.10 -12.38
N ALA A 162 17.81 -9.54 -13.46
CA ALA A 162 19.22 -9.89 -13.43
C ALA A 162 20.02 -8.69 -13.95
N CYS A 163 21.14 -8.36 -13.30
CA CYS A 163 22.01 -7.29 -13.76
C CYS A 163 23.47 -7.75 -13.75
N LYS A 164 24.16 -7.61 -14.88
CA LYS A 164 25.59 -7.84 -15.02
C LYS A 164 26.32 -6.51 -14.89
N VAL A 165 27.20 -6.44 -13.90
CA VAL A 165 28.06 -5.26 -13.66
C VAL A 165 29.40 -5.47 -14.34
N GLN A 166 29.80 -4.56 -15.22
CA GLN A 166 31.09 -4.56 -15.91
C GLN A 166 31.86 -3.27 -15.62
N PRO A 167 33.09 -3.35 -15.06
CA PRO A 167 33.93 -2.17 -14.95
C PRO A 167 34.45 -1.76 -16.33
N VAL A 168 34.18 -0.53 -16.75
CA VAL A 168 34.71 0.03 -18.00
C VAL A 168 36.04 0.72 -17.73
N THR A 169 36.07 1.53 -16.66
CA THR A 169 37.27 2.18 -16.12
C THR A 169 37.18 2.21 -14.59
N ARG A 170 38.20 2.73 -13.89
CA ARG A 170 38.20 2.84 -12.41
C ARG A 170 37.02 3.65 -11.86
N GLY A 171 36.48 4.61 -12.63
CA GLY A 171 35.38 5.48 -12.20
C GLY A 171 34.03 5.22 -12.89
N ILE A 172 33.98 4.27 -13.84
CA ILE A 172 32.78 4.03 -14.65
C ILE A 172 32.42 2.56 -14.61
N LEU A 173 31.22 2.28 -14.10
CA LEU A 173 30.59 0.98 -14.13
C LEU A 173 29.48 0.97 -15.18
N ARG A 174 29.38 -0.14 -15.92
CA ARG A 174 28.29 -0.41 -16.85
C ARG A 174 27.40 -1.50 -16.25
N PHE A 175 26.10 -1.24 -16.24
CA PHE A 175 25.06 -2.17 -15.79
C PHE A 175 24.31 -2.65 -17.03
N GLN A 176 24.22 -3.97 -17.23
CA GLN A 176 23.48 -4.62 -18.32
C GLN A 176 22.40 -5.53 -17.75
#